data_AF-A0A662RU37-F1
#
_entry.id   AF-A0A662RU37-F1
#
_cell.length_a   1.000
_cell.length_b   1.000
_cell.length_c   1.000
_cell.angle_alpha   90.00
_cell.angle_beta   90.00
_cell.angle_gamma   90.00
#
_symmetry.space_group_name_H-M   'P 1'
#
loop_
_entity.id
_entity.type
_entity.pdbx_description
1 polymer ?
#
loop_
_entity_poly.entity_id
_entity_poly.type
_entity_poly.pdbx_seq_one_letter_code
_entity_poly.pdbx_strand_id
1 'polypeptide(L)'
;MVQVDLKLVKACVMGGGEITELLRCYKLKDVYEIPAGLELRELKQLLKGTDVVIGGYGYGEQREVAGAASELGIPFITYPVITTILPDGISFDAIEFPDSQTQTTSPLLNMIARSLQLVEMLRLFSGVGELLFAPKALVLYLDVGSQDLRLKSVELRLKDNKDDGDDVA
;
A
#
# COMPACT_ATOMS: atom_id res chain seq x y z
N MET A 1 5.58 26.87 -3.07
CA MET A 1 5.66 25.78 -2.09
C MET A 1 4.22 25.47 -1.69
N VAL A 2 3.70 24.30 -2.09
CA VAL A 2 2.33 23.90 -1.72
C VAL A 2 2.43 23.28 -0.32
N GLN A 3 1.81 23.93 0.66
CA GLN A 3 1.70 23.39 2.01
C GLN A 3 0.37 22.63 2.07
N VAL A 4 0.41 21.31 2.20
CA VAL A 4 -0.79 20.50 2.41
C VAL A 4 -1.07 20.40 3.91
N ASP A 5 -2.28 20.78 4.31
CA ASP A 5 -2.76 20.54 5.66
C ASP A 5 -3.22 19.10 5.80
N LEU A 6 -2.44 18.28 6.50
CA LEU A 6 -2.76 16.87 6.74
C LEU A 6 -4.12 16.69 7.44
N LYS A 7 -4.65 17.71 8.11
CA LYS A 7 -6.00 17.69 8.71
C LYS A 7 -7.14 17.62 7.69
N LEU A 8 -6.84 17.76 6.41
CA LEU A 8 -7.82 17.61 5.33
C LEU A 8 -7.80 16.21 4.72
N VAL A 9 -6.74 15.43 4.97
CA VAL A 9 -6.52 14.11 4.39
C VAL A 9 -7.40 13.07 5.08
N LYS A 10 -8.03 12.22 4.29
CA LYS A 10 -8.79 11.04 4.71
C LYS A 10 -8.07 9.78 4.27
N ALA A 11 -7.80 8.89 5.21
CA ALA A 11 -7.12 7.62 4.94
C ALA A 11 -8.04 6.43 5.23
N CYS A 12 -8.01 5.42 4.36
CA CYS A 12 -8.60 4.11 4.63
C CYS A 12 -7.49 3.08 4.81
N VAL A 13 -7.61 2.23 5.83
CA VAL A 13 -6.57 1.28 6.23
C VAL A 13 -7.12 -0.14 6.28
N MET A 14 -6.47 -1.06 5.60
CA MET A 14 -6.80 -2.48 5.69
C MET A 14 -6.33 -3.10 7.02
N GLY A 15 -7.23 -3.75 7.76
CA GLY A 15 -6.91 -4.50 8.97
C GLY A 15 -6.81 -3.71 10.26
N GLY A 16 -6.84 -2.38 10.19
CA GLY A 16 -6.80 -1.52 11.36
C GLY A 16 -5.57 -1.73 12.26
N GLY A 17 -5.75 -1.48 13.57
CA GLY A 17 -4.76 -1.74 14.61
C GLY A 17 -3.74 -0.63 14.82
N GLU A 18 -2.48 -0.99 15.03
CA GLU A 18 -1.38 -0.07 15.39
C GLU A 18 -1.23 1.10 14.40
N ILE A 19 -1.44 0.85 13.11
CA ILE A 19 -1.33 1.92 12.10
C ILE A 19 -2.47 2.94 12.20
N THR A 20 -3.69 2.50 12.55
CA THR A 20 -4.82 3.41 12.75
C THR A 20 -4.51 4.40 13.87
N GLU A 21 -3.94 3.91 14.98
CA GLU A 21 -3.51 4.75 16.10
C GLU A 21 -2.39 5.72 15.68
N LEU A 22 -1.39 5.22 14.95
CA LEU A 22 -0.31 6.06 14.41
C LEU A 22 -0.85 7.19 13.54
N LEU A 23 -1.78 6.91 12.62
CA LEU A 23 -2.37 7.92 11.73
C LEU A 23 -3.20 8.95 12.50
N ARG A 24 -3.96 8.52 13.52
CA ARG A 24 -4.75 9.44 14.36
C ARG A 24 -3.89 10.45 15.10
N CYS A 25 -2.65 10.11 15.45
CA CYS A 25 -1.69 11.06 16.05
C CYS A 25 -1.38 12.26 15.15
N TYR A 26 -1.50 12.12 13.82
CA TYR A 26 -1.27 13.20 12.85
C TYR A 26 -2.50 14.08 12.61
N LYS A 27 -3.60 13.84 13.34
CA LYS A 27 -4.84 14.63 13.27
C LYS A 27 -5.41 14.72 11.85
N LEU A 28 -5.33 13.63 11.09
CA LEU A 28 -5.99 13.50 9.80
C LEU A 28 -7.48 13.79 9.93
N LYS A 29 -8.14 14.17 8.83
CA LYS A 29 -9.57 14.48 8.81
C LYS A 29 -10.40 13.30 9.28
N ASP A 30 -10.15 12.14 8.66
CA ASP A 30 -10.79 10.88 8.97
C ASP A 30 -9.81 9.72 8.74
N VAL A 31 -9.93 8.68 9.55
CA VAL A 31 -9.23 7.40 9.37
C VAL A 31 -10.23 6.27 9.53
N TYR A 32 -10.48 5.55 8.44
CA TYR A 32 -11.42 4.42 8.41
C TYR A 32 -10.68 3.10 8.25
N GLU A 33 -11.27 2.04 8.79
CA GLU A 33 -10.75 0.69 8.65
C GLU A 33 -11.54 -0.05 7.56
N ILE A 34 -10.81 -0.76 6.69
CA ILE A 34 -11.36 -1.64 5.67
C ILE A 34 -11.34 -3.06 6.27
N PRO A 35 -12.51 -3.64 6.57
CA PRO A 35 -12.59 -5.03 7.02
C PRO A 35 -12.26 -5.99 5.86
N ALA A 36 -11.80 -7.18 6.21
CA ALA A 36 -11.55 -8.24 5.22
C ALA A 36 -12.86 -8.78 4.63
N GLY A 37 -12.80 -9.26 3.38
CA GLY A 37 -13.89 -9.97 2.73
C GLY A 37 -15.06 -9.10 2.25
N LEU A 38 -14.83 -7.81 2.00
CA LEU A 38 -15.81 -6.95 1.36
C LEU A 38 -15.83 -7.17 -0.15
N GLU A 39 -17.02 -7.15 -0.74
CA GLU A 39 -17.19 -7.23 -2.18
C GLU A 39 -16.80 -5.92 -2.87
N LEU A 40 -16.44 -5.98 -4.16
CA LEU A 40 -15.99 -4.81 -4.94
C LEU A 40 -16.94 -3.60 -4.85
N ARG A 41 -18.25 -3.84 -4.85
CA ARG A 41 -19.26 -2.77 -4.72
C ARG A 41 -19.18 -2.08 -3.35
N GLU A 42 -19.00 -2.85 -2.28
CA GLU A 42 -18.90 -2.36 -0.91
C GLU A 42 -17.59 -1.61 -0.71
N LEU A 43 -16.48 -2.15 -1.24
CA LEU A 43 -15.18 -1.49 -1.28
C LEU A 43 -15.29 -0.11 -1.95
N LYS A 44 -15.91 -0.01 -3.13
CA LYS A 44 -16.06 1.27 -3.82
C LYS A 44 -16.90 2.29 -3.05
N GLN A 45 -17.94 1.83 -2.36
CA GLN A 45 -18.75 2.71 -1.51
C GLN A 45 -17.95 3.21 -0.31
N LEU A 46 -17.21 2.31 0.35
CA LEU A 46 -16.37 2.65 1.50
C LEU A 46 -15.25 3.63 1.13
N LEU A 47 -14.59 3.40 -0.02
CA LEU A 47 -13.45 4.20 -0.46
C LEU A 47 -13.84 5.57 -1.02
N LYS A 48 -15.13 5.83 -1.27
CA LYS A 48 -15.58 7.06 -1.92
C LYS A 48 -15.18 8.32 -1.14
N GLY A 49 -14.41 9.20 -1.79
CA GLY A 49 -13.95 10.46 -1.19
C GLY A 49 -12.83 10.27 -0.15
N THR A 50 -12.12 9.14 -0.23
CA THR A 50 -10.85 8.90 0.47
C THR A 50 -9.69 9.43 -0.35
N ASP A 51 -8.65 9.96 0.30
CA ASP A 51 -7.49 10.53 -0.38
C ASP A 51 -6.33 9.53 -0.55
N VAL A 52 -6.27 8.49 0.31
CA VAL A 52 -5.27 7.42 0.23
C VAL A 52 -5.78 6.12 0.84
N VAL A 53 -5.40 5.00 0.25
CA VAL A 53 -5.59 3.67 0.84
C VAL A 53 -4.26 3.10 1.30
N ILE A 54 -4.25 2.54 2.50
CA ILE A 54 -3.09 1.91 3.11
C ILE A 54 -3.35 0.41 3.23
N GLY A 55 -2.55 -0.36 2.51
CA GLY A 55 -2.61 -1.81 2.42
C GLY A 55 -2.32 -2.50 3.74
N GLY A 56 -2.75 -3.74 3.84
CA GLY A 56 -2.65 -4.62 5.00
C GLY A 56 -3.10 -6.02 4.60
N TYR A 57 -3.07 -6.98 5.53
CA TYR A 57 -3.33 -8.40 5.21
C TYR A 57 -2.37 -8.96 4.14
N GLY A 58 -2.76 -10.02 3.43
CA GLY A 58 -2.00 -10.61 2.34
C GLY A 58 -2.17 -9.86 1.00
N TYR A 59 -1.40 -10.27 -0.01
CA TYR A 59 -1.49 -9.67 -1.34
C TYR A 59 -2.81 -9.97 -2.05
N GLY A 60 -3.46 -11.09 -1.74
CA GLY A 60 -4.76 -11.45 -2.33
C GLY A 60 -5.85 -10.45 -1.93
N GLU A 61 -5.92 -10.12 -0.65
CA GLU A 61 -6.86 -9.12 -0.15
C GLU A 61 -6.50 -7.71 -0.64
N GLN A 62 -5.21 -7.36 -0.66
CA GLN A 62 -4.77 -6.06 -1.18
C GLN A 62 -5.09 -5.88 -2.66
N ARG A 63 -5.06 -6.95 -3.46
CA ARG A 63 -5.38 -6.90 -4.88
C ARG A 63 -6.75 -6.30 -5.14
N GLU A 64 -7.78 -6.79 -4.46
CA GLU A 64 -9.17 -6.34 -4.64
C GLU A 64 -9.34 -4.87 -4.24
N VAL A 65 -8.74 -4.48 -3.10
CA VAL A 65 -8.80 -3.11 -2.60
C VAL A 65 -8.01 -2.15 -3.50
N ALA A 66 -6.83 -2.55 -3.97
CA ALA A 66 -6.01 -1.76 -4.89
C ALA A 66 -6.71 -1.56 -6.24
N GLY A 67 -7.40 -2.58 -6.75
CA GLY A 67 -8.26 -2.45 -7.94
C GLY A 67 -9.38 -1.44 -7.74
N ALA A 68 -10.11 -1.53 -6.63
CA ALA A 68 -11.17 -0.58 -6.28
C ALA A 68 -10.64 0.86 -6.11
N ALA A 69 -9.49 1.03 -5.47
CA ALA A 69 -8.83 2.31 -5.28
C ALA A 69 -8.41 2.94 -6.62
N SER A 70 -7.81 2.13 -7.51
CA SER A 70 -7.39 2.56 -8.85
C SER A 70 -8.58 3.07 -9.67
N GLU A 71 -9.69 2.34 -9.69
CA GLU A 71 -10.91 2.75 -10.40
C GLU A 71 -11.51 4.07 -9.89
N LEU A 72 -11.27 4.39 -8.61
CA LEU A 72 -11.74 5.62 -7.98
C LEU A 72 -10.73 6.76 -8.02
N GLY A 73 -9.56 6.57 -8.63
CA GLY A 73 -8.53 7.61 -8.67
C GLY A 73 -7.79 7.80 -7.34
N ILE A 74 -7.70 6.75 -6.50
CA ILE A 74 -7.13 6.83 -5.15
C ILE A 74 -5.78 6.10 -5.10
N PRO A 75 -4.70 6.76 -4.63
CA PRO A 75 -3.40 6.11 -4.47
C PRO A 75 -3.43 5.02 -3.38
N PHE A 76 -2.63 3.98 -3.57
CA PHE A 76 -2.57 2.81 -2.70
C PHE A 76 -1.13 2.56 -2.22
N ILE A 77 -0.92 2.44 -0.91
CA ILE A 77 0.40 2.16 -0.32
C ILE A 77 0.42 0.70 0.17
N THR A 78 1.26 -0.15 -0.42
CA THR A 78 1.23 -1.60 -0.22
C THR A 78 1.83 -2.07 1.11
N TYR A 79 1.58 -3.34 1.45
CA TYR A 79 2.10 -4.07 2.61
C TYR A 79 2.43 -5.53 2.22
N PRO A 80 3.41 -6.22 2.85
CA PRO A 80 4.48 -5.68 3.68
C PRO A 80 5.66 -5.12 2.89
N VAL A 81 5.72 -5.42 1.60
CA VAL A 81 6.60 -4.71 0.67
C VAL A 81 6.00 -3.33 0.44
N ILE A 82 6.75 -2.29 0.76
CA ILE A 82 6.24 -0.91 0.78
C ILE A 82 6.56 -0.23 -0.54
N THR A 83 5.52 0.06 -1.31
CA THR A 83 5.54 0.90 -2.50
C THR A 83 4.21 1.64 -2.59
N THR A 84 4.20 2.74 -3.34
CA THR A 84 3.03 3.52 -3.68
C THR A 84 2.62 3.23 -5.12
N ILE A 85 1.36 2.88 -5.30
CA ILE A 85 0.70 2.70 -6.59
C ILE A 85 -0.19 3.92 -6.81
N LEU A 86 0.08 4.66 -7.87
CA LEU A 86 -0.79 5.75 -8.33
C LEU A 86 -1.90 5.20 -9.23
N PRO A 87 -3.08 5.86 -9.28
CA PRO A 87 -4.20 5.38 -10.09
C PRO A 87 -3.92 5.32 -11.60
N ASP A 88 -3.02 6.16 -12.08
CA ASP A 88 -2.55 6.26 -13.47
C ASP A 88 -1.18 5.57 -13.68
N GLY A 89 -0.69 4.88 -12.66
CA GLY A 89 0.60 4.19 -12.66
C GLY A 89 0.50 2.70 -12.98
N ILE A 90 1.48 1.94 -12.47
CA ILE A 90 1.54 0.49 -12.60
C ILE A 90 0.44 -0.14 -11.74
N SER A 91 -0.40 -0.98 -12.34
CA SER A 91 -1.45 -1.70 -11.61
C SER A 91 -0.86 -2.68 -10.60
N PHE A 92 -1.57 -2.93 -9.51
CA PHE A 92 -1.18 -3.94 -8.51
C PHE A 92 -0.96 -5.31 -9.17
N ASP A 93 -1.81 -5.66 -10.14
CA ASP A 93 -1.75 -6.94 -10.85
C ASP A 93 -0.53 -7.10 -11.75
N ALA A 94 0.05 -6.00 -12.23
CA ALA A 94 1.26 -6.02 -13.04
C ALA A 94 2.52 -6.27 -12.19
N ILE A 95 2.46 -6.18 -10.86
CA ILE A 95 3.61 -6.32 -9.97
C ILE A 95 3.78 -7.77 -9.53
N GLU A 96 5.00 -8.29 -9.62
CA GLU A 96 5.39 -9.56 -8.99
C GLU A 96 5.87 -9.31 -7.57
N PHE A 97 4.99 -9.49 -6.59
CA PHE A 97 5.37 -9.40 -5.19
C PHE A 97 6.13 -10.64 -4.72
N PRO A 98 7.21 -10.49 -3.93
CA PRO A 98 7.93 -11.62 -3.36
C PRO A 98 7.06 -12.38 -2.36
N ASP A 99 7.24 -13.70 -2.27
CA ASP A 99 6.46 -14.57 -1.37
C ASP A 99 6.38 -14.00 0.06
N SER A 100 5.15 -13.80 0.52
CA SER A 100 4.82 -13.20 1.81
C SER A 100 5.04 -14.13 3.00
N GLN A 101 5.20 -15.44 2.76
CA GLN A 101 5.23 -16.49 3.80
C GLN A 101 6.34 -16.32 4.84
N THR A 102 7.33 -15.46 4.60
CA THR A 102 8.44 -15.20 5.52
C THR A 102 8.44 -13.82 6.16
N GLN A 103 7.53 -12.91 5.80
CA GLN A 103 7.78 -11.47 6.03
C GLN A 103 7.06 -10.82 7.21
N THR A 104 6.01 -11.40 7.81
CA THR A 104 5.16 -10.63 8.76
C THR A 104 4.50 -11.38 9.92
N THR A 105 5.12 -12.42 10.46
CA THR A 105 4.63 -12.99 11.75
C THR A 105 5.21 -12.27 12.97
N SER A 106 6.26 -11.46 12.79
CA SER A 106 6.88 -10.69 13.87
C SER A 106 6.14 -9.35 14.10
N PRO A 107 5.65 -9.07 15.32
CA PRO A 107 5.05 -7.78 15.66
C PRO A 107 5.98 -6.59 15.39
N LEU A 108 7.29 -6.77 15.60
CA LEU A 108 8.30 -5.75 15.31
C LEU A 108 8.34 -5.40 13.81
N LEU A 109 8.35 -6.41 12.94
CA LEU A 109 8.35 -6.19 11.49
C LEU A 109 7.08 -5.49 11.03
N ASN A 110 5.93 -5.88 11.57
CA ASN A 110 4.66 -5.21 11.30
C ASN A 110 4.75 -3.72 11.67
N MET A 111 5.18 -3.38 12.88
CA MET A 111 5.26 -1.99 13.35
C MET A 111 6.17 -1.12 12.46
N ILE A 112 7.30 -1.66 12.00
CA ILE A 112 8.22 -0.95 11.10
C ILE A 112 7.57 -0.78 9.72
N ALA A 113 6.97 -1.83 9.16
CA ALA A 113 6.25 -1.74 7.89
C ALA A 113 5.15 -0.69 7.94
N ARG A 114 4.35 -0.67 9.02
CA ARG A 114 3.31 0.34 9.26
C ARG A 114 3.89 1.76 9.36
N SER A 115 5.03 1.91 10.02
CA SER A 115 5.74 3.19 10.10
C SER A 115 6.25 3.66 8.73
N LEU A 116 6.73 2.75 7.88
CA LEU A 116 7.14 3.07 6.52
C LEU A 116 5.95 3.49 5.64
N GLN A 117 4.78 2.84 5.78
CA GLN A 117 3.56 3.26 5.08
C GLN A 117 3.14 4.69 5.47
N LEU A 118 3.23 5.02 6.76
CA LEU A 118 2.99 6.39 7.24
C LEU A 118 3.98 7.38 6.63
N VAL A 119 5.28 7.05 6.56
CA VAL A 119 6.28 7.92 5.93
C VAL A 119 5.95 8.15 4.45
N GLU A 120 5.56 7.12 3.71
CA GLU A 120 5.14 7.26 2.31
C GLU A 120 3.88 8.13 2.16
N MET A 121 2.89 7.98 3.04
CA MET A 121 1.71 8.84 3.06
C MET A 121 2.11 10.31 3.32
N LEU A 122 3.00 10.56 4.27
CA LEU A 122 3.47 11.92 4.56
C LEU A 122 4.20 12.52 3.35
N ARG A 123 5.03 11.74 2.65
CA ARG A 123 5.69 12.18 1.40
C ARG A 123 4.68 12.52 0.32
N LEU A 124 3.66 11.66 0.16
CA LEU A 124 2.60 11.80 -0.83
C LEU A 124 1.88 13.14 -0.73
N PHE A 125 1.52 13.54 0.50
CA PHE A 125 0.78 14.77 0.72
C PHE A 125 1.68 16.00 0.96
N SER A 126 2.84 15.86 1.59
CA SER A 126 3.71 17.01 1.87
C SER A 126 4.59 17.44 0.70
N GLY A 127 4.84 16.55 -0.27
CA GLY A 127 5.83 16.77 -1.33
C GLY A 127 7.28 16.82 -0.83
N VAL A 128 7.53 16.44 0.43
CA VAL A 128 8.88 16.38 1.02
C VAL A 128 9.48 15.00 0.80
N GLY A 129 10.66 14.95 0.16
CA GLY A 129 11.37 13.70 -0.12
C GLY A 129 10.88 12.97 -1.38
N GLU A 130 11.49 11.83 -1.67
CA GLU A 130 11.13 11.00 -2.82
C GLU A 130 10.14 9.90 -2.42
N LEU A 131 9.04 9.82 -3.16
CA LEU A 131 8.06 8.74 -3.07
C LEU A 131 8.60 7.46 -3.71
N LEU A 132 8.33 6.33 -3.06
CA LEU A 132 8.62 5.01 -3.60
C LEU A 132 7.46 4.60 -4.50
N PHE A 133 7.54 4.96 -5.77
CA PHE A 133 6.57 4.48 -6.75
C PHE A 133 6.99 3.14 -7.34
N ALA A 134 6.01 2.27 -7.56
CA ALA A 134 6.25 1.02 -8.29
C ALA A 134 6.94 1.31 -9.64
N PRO A 135 7.95 0.53 -10.05
CA PRO A 135 8.36 -0.76 -9.46
C PRO A 135 9.33 -0.64 -8.26
N LYS A 136 9.76 0.56 -7.85
CA LYS A 136 10.65 0.71 -6.69
C LYS A 136 9.90 0.41 -5.40
N ALA A 137 10.49 -0.40 -4.53
CA ALA A 137 9.88 -0.76 -3.27
C ALA A 137 10.91 -0.89 -2.15
N LEU A 138 10.42 -0.92 -0.92
CA LEU A 138 11.17 -1.32 0.27
C LEU A 138 10.71 -2.68 0.76
N VAL A 139 11.67 -3.56 1.04
CA VAL A 139 11.45 -4.89 1.62
C VAL A 139 12.11 -4.97 2.98
N LEU A 140 11.34 -5.38 3.97
CA LEU A 140 11.79 -5.70 5.32
C LEU A 140 11.92 -7.22 5.45
N TYR A 141 13.04 -7.68 5.99
CA TYR A 141 13.25 -9.10 6.26
C TYR A 141 14.19 -9.29 7.45
N LEU A 142 14.06 -10.44 8.11
CA LEU A 142 15.02 -10.90 9.10
C LEU A 142 16.05 -11.78 8.41
N ASP A 143 17.33 -11.46 8.58
CA ASP A 143 18.40 -12.33 8.14
C ASP A 143 18.39 -13.59 9.01
N VAL A 144 18.14 -14.76 8.42
CA VAL A 144 18.01 -16.03 9.16
C VAL A 144 19.33 -16.42 9.84
N GLY A 145 20.48 -15.98 9.30
CA GLY A 145 21.79 -16.30 9.83
C GLY A 145 22.19 -15.42 11.01
N SER A 146 21.83 -14.14 11.01
CA SER A 146 22.24 -13.19 12.05
C SER A 146 21.11 -12.72 12.97
N GLN A 147 19.85 -13.05 12.66
CA GLN A 147 18.64 -12.47 13.28
C GLN A 147 18.55 -10.94 13.19
N ASP A 148 19.39 -10.32 12.35
CA ASP A 148 19.36 -8.89 12.15
C ASP A 148 18.17 -8.49 11.30
N LEU A 149 17.54 -7.39 11.70
CA LEU A 149 16.57 -6.70 10.88
C LEU A 149 17.29 -6.03 9.70
N ARG A 150 16.82 -6.31 8.49
CA ARG A 150 17.32 -5.66 7.27
C ARG A 150 16.19 -4.97 6.51
N LEU A 151 16.52 -3.81 5.97
CA LEU A 151 15.69 -3.03 5.06
C LEU A 151 16.46 -2.88 3.75
N LYS A 152 15.81 -3.19 2.62
CA LYS A 152 16.42 -3.10 1.29
C LYS A 152 15.50 -2.36 0.33
N SER A 153 16.06 -1.42 -0.42
CA SER A 153 15.41 -0.90 -1.62
C SER A 153 15.61 -1.88 -2.77
N VAL A 154 14.52 -2.23 -3.44
CA VAL A 154 14.51 -3.17 -4.56
C VAL A 154 13.69 -2.59 -5.70
N GLU A 155 13.91 -3.13 -6.89
CA GLU A 155 13.05 -2.93 -8.04
C GLU A 155 12.25 -4.23 -8.24
N LEU A 156 10.92 -4.13 -8.11
CA LEU A 156 10.01 -5.25 -8.28
C LEU A 156 9.90 -5.60 -9.77
N ARG A 157 9.74 -6.89 -10.05
CA ARG A 157 9.49 -7.34 -11.42
C ARG A 157 8.06 -6.99 -11.82
N LEU A 158 7.91 -6.71 -13.12
CA LEU A 158 6.62 -6.52 -13.73
C LEU A 158 6.30 -7.75 -14.57
N LYS A 159 5.04 -8.19 -14.54
CA LYS A 159 4.56 -9.27 -15.41
C LYS A 159 4.58 -8.77 -16.85
N ASP A 160 5.10 -9.59 -17.76
CA ASP A 160 5.00 -9.32 -19.20
C ASP A 160 3.52 -9.38 -19.60
N ASN A 161 2.96 -8.27 -20.08
CA ASN A 161 1.68 -8.30 -20.77
C ASN A 161 1.86 -9.07 -22.08
N LYS A 162 1.61 -10.38 -22.06
CA LYS A 162 1.16 -11.04 -23.29
C LYS A 162 -0.26 -10.54 -23.53
N ASP A 163 -0.38 -9.59 -24.46
CA ASP A 163 -1.62 -9.44 -25.23
C ASP A 163 -1.93 -10.83 -25.81
N ASP A 164 -2.93 -11.50 -25.24
CA ASP A 164 -3.63 -12.59 -25.93
C ASP A 164 -4.42 -11.92 -27.06
N GLY A 165 -3.70 -11.53 -28.11
CA GLY A 165 -4.28 -11.08 -29.36
C GLY A 165 -4.97 -12.26 -30.05
N ASP A 166 -6.29 -12.19 -30.10
CA ASP A 166 -7.19 -12.78 -31.11
C ASP A 166 -6.57 -13.90 -31.98
N ASP A 167 -6.66 -15.14 -31.51
CA ASP A 167 -6.79 -16.29 -32.41
C ASP A 167 -8.25 -16.35 -32.90
N VAL A 168 -8.58 -15.49 -33.87
CA VAL A 168 -9.73 -15.73 -34.76
C VAL A 168 -9.21 -16.53 -35.95
N ALA A 169 -9.50 -17.83 -35.93
CA ALA A 169 -9.47 -18.70 -37.11
C ALA A 169 -10.84 -19.36 -37.29
#